data_AF-A0A813IIL8-F1
#
_entry.id   AF-A0A813IIL8-F1
#
_cell.length_a   1.000
_cell.length_b   1.000
_cell.length_c   1.000
_cell.angle_alpha   90.00
_cell.angle_beta   90.00
_cell.angle_gamma   90.00
#
_symmetry.space_group_name_H-M   'P 1'
#
loop_
_entity.id
_entity.type
_entity.pdbx_description
1 polymer ?
#
loop_
_entity_poly.entity_id
_entity_poly.type
_entity_poly.pdbx_seq_one_letter_code
_entity_poly.pdbx_strand_id
1 'polypeptide(L)'
;GTDKEKWGFVWDAQAMKVKGIRLLEKVSSNSLASDWGRRYAGRDARKGDVLVKVNGVGESTDLMSLELKKNRVSCEFTPVQSRDSAAEHASRSASLEVVVSPTSKMKVELAPLKPSAAAPRGG
;
A
#
# COMPACT_ATOMS: atom_id res chain seq x y z
N GLY A 1 -15.76 -22.32 -9.19
CA GLY A 1 -15.94 -21.07 -8.46
C GLY A 1 -15.36 -19.96 -9.31
N THR A 2 -16.22 -19.14 -9.91
CA THR A 2 -15.86 -17.90 -10.58
C THR A 2 -15.13 -16.97 -9.63
N ASP A 3 -14.24 -16.13 -10.17
CA ASP A 3 -13.34 -15.27 -9.40
C ASP A 3 -14.10 -14.22 -8.54
N LYS A 4 -15.37 -13.98 -8.90
CA LYS A 4 -16.37 -13.23 -8.13
C LYS A 4 -16.65 -13.83 -6.76
N GLU A 5 -16.59 -15.16 -6.63
CA GLU A 5 -16.93 -15.90 -5.42
C GLU A 5 -15.82 -15.81 -4.36
N LYS A 6 -14.55 -15.65 -4.76
CA LYS A 6 -13.43 -15.68 -3.81
C LYS A 6 -13.38 -14.44 -2.93
N TRP A 7 -13.44 -13.26 -3.54
CA TRP A 7 -13.32 -11.99 -2.81
C TRP A 7 -14.66 -11.30 -2.56
N GLY A 8 -15.69 -11.61 -3.37
CA GLY A 8 -17.02 -11.04 -3.23
C GLY A 8 -17.16 -9.59 -3.71
N PHE A 9 -16.23 -9.08 -4.52
CA PHE A 9 -16.38 -7.76 -5.14
C PHE A 9 -17.40 -7.80 -6.28
N VAL A 10 -18.40 -6.93 -6.21
CA VAL A 10 -19.39 -6.70 -7.27
C VAL A 10 -19.06 -5.36 -7.91
N TRP A 11 -18.69 -5.40 -9.18
CA TRP A 11 -18.30 -4.22 -9.96
C TRP A 11 -19.49 -3.61 -10.69
N ASP A 12 -19.54 -2.29 -10.76
CA ASP A 12 -20.53 -1.55 -11.54
C ASP A 12 -20.30 -1.82 -13.04
N ALA A 13 -21.26 -2.51 -13.65
CA ALA A 13 -21.16 -2.94 -15.05
C ALA A 13 -21.12 -1.75 -16.02
N GLN A 14 -21.78 -0.64 -15.68
CA GLN A 14 -21.82 0.55 -16.52
C GLN A 14 -20.49 1.30 -16.47
N ALA A 15 -19.90 1.46 -15.29
CA ALA A 15 -18.58 2.05 -15.11
C ALA A 15 -17.49 1.23 -15.81
N MET A 16 -17.55 -0.11 -15.73
CA MET A 16 -16.65 -0.97 -16.48
C MET A 16 -16.81 -0.80 -18.00
N LYS A 17 -18.06 -0.76 -18.50
CA LYS A 17 -18.33 -0.68 -19.94
C LYS A 17 -18.01 0.69 -20.53
N VAL A 18 -18.35 1.77 -19.82
CA VAL A 18 -18.28 3.15 -20.34
C VAL A 18 -16.95 3.81 -20.02
N LYS A 19 -16.41 3.57 -18.82
CA LYS A 19 -15.19 4.25 -18.33
C LYS A 19 -13.98 3.31 -18.26
N GLY A 20 -14.16 2.00 -18.42
CA GLY A 20 -13.07 1.03 -18.28
C GLY A 20 -12.57 0.85 -16.85
N ILE A 21 -13.27 1.37 -15.84
CA ILE A 21 -12.84 1.34 -14.43
C ILE A 21 -13.58 0.29 -13.63
N ARG A 22 -12.91 -0.23 -12.60
CA ARG A 22 -13.51 -1.14 -11.60
C ARG A 22 -14.06 -0.39 -10.41
N LEU A 23 -15.21 0.24 -10.64
CA LEU A 23 -15.98 0.88 -9.59
C LEU A 23 -16.71 -0.18 -8.76
N LEU A 24 -16.50 -0.19 -7.45
CA LEU A 24 -17.11 -1.14 -6.53
C LEU A 24 -18.58 -0.76 -6.33
N GLU A 25 -19.50 -1.59 -6.78
CA GLU A 25 -20.94 -1.38 -6.57
C GLU A 25 -21.36 -1.92 -5.19
N LYS A 26 -20.85 -3.10 -4.83
CA LYS A 26 -21.17 -3.79 -3.57
C LYS A 26 -20.09 -4.81 -3.21
N VAL A 27 -19.98 -5.11 -1.92
CA VAL A 27 -19.29 -6.31 -1.42
C VAL A 27 -20.34 -7.35 -1.01
N SER A 28 -20.25 -8.56 -1.56
CA SER A 28 -21.13 -9.67 -1.23
C SER A 28 -21.02 -10.03 0.25
N SER A 29 -22.18 -10.25 0.89
CA SER A 29 -22.25 -10.76 2.24
C SER A 29 -21.55 -12.13 2.33
N ASN A 30 -20.84 -12.39 3.43
CA ASN A 30 -20.11 -13.64 3.67
C ASN A 30 -18.93 -13.90 2.72
N SER A 31 -18.33 -12.85 2.16
CA SER A 31 -17.11 -12.93 1.36
C SER A 31 -15.86 -12.59 2.16
N LEU A 32 -14.68 -12.93 1.63
CA LEU A 32 -13.40 -12.56 2.23
C LEU A 32 -13.26 -11.04 2.43
N ALA A 33 -13.71 -10.22 1.48
CA ALA A 33 -13.66 -8.77 1.63
C ALA A 33 -14.62 -8.26 2.72
N SER A 34 -15.79 -8.90 2.87
CA SER A 34 -16.73 -8.57 3.95
C SER A 34 -16.17 -8.93 5.34
N ASP A 35 -15.55 -10.12 5.47
CA ASP A 35 -14.89 -10.56 6.70
C ASP A 35 -13.68 -9.67 7.05
N TRP A 36 -12.87 -9.31 6.04
CA TRP A 36 -11.77 -8.36 6.21
C TRP A 36 -12.25 -7.01 6.74
N GLY A 37 -13.31 -6.45 6.15
CA GLY A 37 -13.85 -5.16 6.60
C GLY A 37 -14.41 -5.20 8.03
N ARG A 38 -14.95 -6.33 8.46
CA ARG A 38 -15.40 -6.53 9.85
C ARG A 38 -14.23 -6.60 10.83
N ARG A 39 -13.12 -7.24 10.45
CA ARG A 39 -11.92 -7.36 11.30
C ARG A 39 -11.10 -6.08 11.35
N TYR A 40 -11.08 -5.31 10.27
CA TYR A 40 -10.26 -4.11 10.13
C TYR A 40 -11.11 -2.90 9.76
N ALA A 41 -11.77 -2.33 10.76
CA ALA A 41 -12.59 -1.13 10.59
C ALA A 41 -11.77 0.01 9.95
N GLY A 42 -12.31 0.63 8.90
CA GLY A 42 -11.65 1.70 8.17
C GLY A 42 -10.68 1.24 7.08
N ARG A 43 -10.42 -0.06 6.95
CA ARG A 43 -9.70 -0.66 5.81
C ARG A 43 -10.62 -1.47 4.89
N ASP A 44 -11.93 -1.34 5.11
CA ASP A 44 -12.95 -1.97 4.28
C ASP A 44 -13.07 -1.27 2.92
N ALA A 45 -13.34 -2.06 1.89
CA ALA A 45 -13.68 -1.57 0.55
C ALA A 45 -15.18 -1.27 0.50
N ARG A 46 -15.54 -0.07 0.04
CA ARG A 46 -16.92 0.45 0.09
C ARG A 46 -17.48 0.68 -1.30
N LYS A 47 -18.81 0.72 -1.36
CA LYS A 47 -19.53 1.15 -2.56
C LYS A 47 -18.98 2.52 -3.02
N GLY A 48 -18.62 2.60 -4.29
CA GLY A 48 -18.04 3.75 -4.96
C GLY A 48 -16.51 3.74 -5.02
N ASP A 49 -15.83 2.90 -4.23
CA ASP A 49 -14.37 2.82 -4.30
C ASP A 49 -13.93 2.29 -5.66
N VAL A 50 -12.86 2.86 -6.23
CA VAL A 50 -12.31 2.44 -7.52
C VAL A 50 -11.09 1.58 -7.29
N LEU A 51 -11.09 0.35 -7.77
CA LEU A 51 -9.91 -0.52 -7.72
C LEU A 51 -8.85 0.00 -8.69
N VAL A 52 -7.69 0.39 -8.17
CA VAL A 52 -6.58 0.95 -8.96
C VAL A 52 -5.42 -0.01 -9.12
N LYS A 53 -5.15 -0.87 -8.13
CA LYS A 53 -4.09 -1.87 -8.21
C LYS A 53 -4.46 -3.17 -7.52
N VAL A 54 -3.92 -4.26 -8.02
CA VAL A 54 -3.94 -5.58 -7.40
C VAL A 54 -2.52 -6.13 -7.38
N ASN A 55 -1.97 -6.43 -6.21
CA ASN A 55 -0.58 -6.87 -6.03
C ASN A 55 0.45 -5.93 -6.70
N GLY A 56 0.19 -4.62 -6.70
CA GLY A 56 1.02 -3.63 -7.36
C GLY A 56 0.78 -3.46 -8.87
N VAL A 57 -0.09 -4.28 -9.48
CA VAL A 57 -0.46 -4.18 -10.90
C VAL A 57 -1.71 -3.32 -11.06
N GLY A 58 -1.60 -2.19 -11.78
CA GLY A 58 -2.73 -1.28 -12.06
C GLY A 58 -2.87 -0.81 -13.51
N GLU A 59 -1.87 -1.07 -14.35
CA GLU A 59 -1.82 -0.58 -15.73
C GLU A 59 -2.81 -1.30 -16.66
N SER A 60 -3.23 -2.52 -16.30
CA SER A 60 -4.09 -3.37 -17.14
C SER A 60 -5.14 -4.09 -16.31
N THR A 61 -6.40 -3.86 -16.65
CA THR A 61 -7.57 -4.52 -16.05
C THR A 61 -7.52 -6.05 -16.20
N ASP A 62 -6.99 -6.56 -17.32
CA ASP A 62 -6.81 -8.00 -17.56
C ASP A 62 -5.78 -8.59 -16.59
N LEU A 63 -4.63 -7.93 -16.41
CA LEU A 63 -3.61 -8.38 -15.45
C LEU A 63 -4.12 -8.29 -14.01
N MET A 64 -4.86 -7.22 -13.66
CA MET A 64 -5.54 -7.12 -12.36
C MET A 64 -6.54 -8.26 -12.15
N SER A 65 -7.22 -8.71 -13.21
CA SER A 65 -8.10 -9.89 -13.15
C SER A 65 -7.32 -11.14 -12.80
N LEU A 66 -6.14 -11.33 -13.41
CA LEU A 66 -5.29 -12.48 -13.16
C LEU A 66 -4.75 -12.48 -11.72
N GLU A 67 -4.33 -11.32 -11.22
CA GLU A 67 -3.85 -11.19 -9.84
C GLU A 67 -4.92 -11.53 -8.81
N LEU A 68 -6.18 -11.13 -9.04
CA LEU A 68 -7.30 -11.48 -8.14
C LEU A 68 -7.53 -12.99 -8.02
N LYS A 69 -7.10 -13.79 -9.00
CA LYS A 69 -7.23 -15.26 -8.97
C LYS A 69 -6.18 -15.93 -8.08
N LYS A 70 -5.11 -15.21 -7.73
CA LYS A 70 -4.03 -15.75 -6.88
C LYS A 70 -4.49 -15.99 -5.45
N ASN A 71 -3.64 -16.66 -4.68
CA ASN A 71 -3.94 -17.00 -3.29
C ASN A 71 -3.64 -15.87 -2.30
N ARG A 72 -2.63 -15.06 -2.59
CA ARG A 72 -2.32 -13.83 -1.86
C ARG A 72 -2.63 -12.65 -2.75
N VAL A 73 -3.50 -11.78 -2.27
CA VAL A 73 -4.00 -10.63 -3.02
C VAL A 73 -3.99 -9.43 -2.09
N SER A 74 -3.38 -8.35 -2.55
CA SER A 74 -3.48 -7.01 -1.98
C SER A 74 -4.21 -6.13 -2.98
N CYS A 75 -5.29 -5.48 -2.57
CA CYS A 75 -6.05 -4.58 -3.41
C CYS A 75 -5.88 -3.14 -2.91
N GLU A 76 -5.60 -2.23 -3.83
CA GLU A 76 -5.55 -0.80 -3.55
C GLU A 76 -6.74 -0.11 -4.21
N PHE A 77 -7.44 0.69 -3.43
CA PHE A 77 -8.65 1.40 -3.86
C PHE A 77 -8.48 2.90 -3.68
N THR A 78 -8.97 3.66 -4.66
CA THR A 78 -9.22 5.09 -4.49
C THR A 78 -10.61 5.28 -3.89
N PRO A 79 -10.71 5.87 -2.69
CA PRO A 79 -12.00 6.05 -2.02
C PRO A 79 -12.85 7.12 -2.72
N VAL A 80 -14.16 6.89 -2.81
CA VAL A 80 -15.11 7.85 -3.43
C VAL A 80 -15.42 9.07 -2.57
N GLN A 81 -15.26 8.92 -1.25
CA GLN A 81 -15.38 10.02 -0.29
C GLN A 81 -14.01 10.21 0.34
N SER A 82 -13.50 11.44 0.30
CA SER A 82 -12.34 11.85 1.10
C SER A 82 -12.60 11.39 2.52
N ARG A 83 -11.77 10.48 3.02
CA ARG A 83 -11.86 9.97 4.39
C ARG A 83 -11.32 11.04 5.35
N ASP A 84 -11.87 12.24 5.28
CA ASP A 84 -11.64 13.28 6.26
C ASP A 84 -12.10 12.71 7.61
N SER A 85 -11.15 12.58 8.55
CA SER A 85 -11.37 12.19 9.94
C SER A 85 -11.64 10.70 10.25
N ALA A 86 -10.73 9.79 9.87
CA ALA A 86 -10.54 8.52 10.64
C ALA A 86 -9.21 7.79 10.40
N ALA A 87 -8.45 8.13 9.35
CA ALA A 87 -7.25 7.38 8.96
C ALA A 87 -5.91 8.05 9.34
N GLU A 88 -5.90 9.09 10.18
CA GLU A 88 -4.66 9.72 10.66
C GLU A 88 -3.91 8.88 11.71
N HIS A 89 -4.32 7.62 11.94
CA HIS A 89 -3.62 6.68 12.80
C HIS A 89 -3.22 5.36 12.13
N ALA A 90 -3.38 5.23 10.80
CA ALA A 90 -3.04 3.99 10.07
C ALA A 90 -1.95 4.15 9.00
N SER A 91 -1.40 5.37 8.81
CA SER A 91 -0.28 5.67 7.91
C SER A 91 1.04 5.96 8.62
N ARG A 92 1.25 5.41 9.83
CA ARG A 92 2.58 5.43 10.48
C ARG A 92 3.06 4.09 11.05
N SER A 93 2.38 2.96 10.81
CA SER A 93 2.89 1.69 11.34
C SER A 93 2.36 0.48 10.55
N ALA A 94 3.05 0.14 9.47
CA ALA A 94 3.19 -1.23 8.95
C ALA A 94 4.27 -1.32 7.86
N SER A 95 5.41 -0.63 8.06
CA SER A 95 6.69 -1.19 7.58
C SER A 95 7.25 -1.97 8.75
N LEU A 96 6.83 -3.23 8.86
CA LEU A 96 7.49 -4.19 9.74
C LEU A 96 8.75 -4.66 9.01
N GLU A 97 9.78 -3.81 8.96
CA GLU A 97 11.14 -4.27 8.73
C GLU A 97 11.80 -4.41 10.10
N VAL A 98 11.59 -5.56 10.73
CA VAL A 98 12.50 -6.04 11.78
C VAL A 98 13.76 -6.52 11.07
N VAL A 99 14.62 -5.59 10.71
CA VAL A 99 16.05 -5.85 10.50
C VAL A 99 16.74 -5.66 11.83
N VAL A 100 16.82 -6.74 12.61
CA VAL A 100 17.81 -6.80 13.69
C VAL A 100 19.16 -7.02 13.00
N SER A 101 20.01 -5.98 13.03
CA SER A 101 21.45 -6.13 12.82
C SER A 101 22.18 -5.05 13.62
N PRO A 102 23.22 -5.42 14.39
CA PRO A 102 23.75 -4.63 15.49
C PRO A 102 24.77 -3.57 15.04
N THR A 103 25.09 -2.69 15.98
CA THR A 103 26.19 -1.70 15.98
C THR A 103 25.80 -0.27 15.56
N SER A 104 25.27 0.49 16.51
CA SER A 104 25.43 1.95 16.52
C SER A 104 26.77 2.29 17.17
N LYS A 105 27.78 2.64 16.35
CA LYS A 105 28.91 3.45 16.82
C LYS A 105 28.57 4.92 16.57
N MET A 106 28.54 5.69 17.65
CA MET A 106 28.33 7.14 17.64
C MET A 106 29.43 7.81 16.82
N LYS A 107 29.06 8.58 15.80
CA LYS A 107 29.97 9.46 15.05
C LYS A 107 30.15 10.75 15.85
N VAL A 108 31.31 10.89 16.48
CA VAL A 108 31.80 12.18 16.99
C VAL A 108 32.43 12.92 15.83
N GLU A 109 31.87 14.08 15.49
CA GLU A 109 32.44 15.00 14.52
C GLU A 109 33.34 15.98 15.25
N LEU A 110 34.64 15.98 14.92
CA LEU A 110 35.64 16.89 15.47
C LEU A 110 35.95 17.98 14.44
N ALA A 111 35.80 19.24 14.84
CA ALA A 111 36.04 20.41 13.99
C ALA A 111 37.50 20.49 13.49
N PRO A 112 37.76 21.12 12.32
CA PRO A 112 39.12 21.27 11.80
C PRO A 112 39.84 22.42 12.51
N LEU A 113 40.99 22.12 13.14
CA LEU A 113 41.96 23.13 13.53
C LEU A 113 43.00 23.31 12.41
N LYS A 114 43.23 24.58 12.06
CA LYS A 114 43.98 25.10 10.91
C LYS A 114 45.40 24.50 10.77
N PRO A 115 45.92 24.35 9.54
CA PRO A 115 47.34 24.08 9.33
C PRO A 115 48.13 25.38 9.57
N SER A 116 49.05 25.36 10.54
CA SER A 116 50.09 26.40 10.66
C SER A 116 51.43 25.78 10.29
N ALA A 117 51.97 26.25 9.18
CA ALA A 117 53.22 25.82 8.57
C ALA A 117 54.43 26.14 9.45
N ALA A 118 55.43 25.26 9.43
CA ALA A 118 56.83 25.65 9.56
C ALA A 118 57.73 24.60 8.89
N ALA A 119 58.74 25.12 8.21
CA ALA A 119 59.55 24.54 7.15
C ALA A 119 60.75 23.70 7.71
N PRO A 120 61.65 23.18 6.84
CA PRO A 120 62.42 21.94 7.05
C PRO A 120 63.87 22.17 7.52
N ARG A 121 64.57 21.06 7.84
CA ARG A 121 66.03 20.77 7.70
C ARG A 121 66.27 19.42 8.41
N GLY A 122 66.86 18.39 7.80
CA GLY A 122 68.16 18.35 7.16
C GLY A 122 69.17 17.81 8.18
N GLY A 123 69.74 16.62 7.91
CA GLY A 123 70.76 15.95 8.73
C GLY A 123 70.97 14.52 8.29
#